data_AF-A0A5C8S6H5-F1
#
_entry.id   AF-A0A5C8S6H5-F1
#
_cell.length_a   1.000
_cell.length_b   1.000
_cell.length_c   1.000
_cell.angle_alpha   90.00
_cell.angle_beta   90.00
_cell.angle_gamma   90.00
#
_symmetry.space_group_name_H-M   'P 1'
#
loop_
_entity.id
_entity.type
_entity.pdbx_description
1 polymer ?
#
loop_
_entity_poly.entity_id
_entity_poly.type
_entity_poly.pdbx_seq_one_letter_code
_entity_poly.pdbx_strand_id
1 'polypeptide(L)'
;MDGSRLMTVAAMAAVDAAASADGTPGIALMRAAGAAVVERARTHLPVGGRVLVLCGPGNNGGDGFVAARLLTEAGYGVDLALLGPREALSGDAALAAVEWAGAVLGLAEADPTRADLVIDALFGAGLSRDLDGPARLALEGVRDSGRPVLAVDVPSGVDGDTDMVRGFALPAVETVTFVAEKPGHLLQPGRGLCGCVHVADNGTDPAAFAAGLALDSPAFRNGPALWSACFPRLTEASHKYTRGHALVLSGPATRTGAARLAARGALRIGAGLVTVASPERALAENAAHLTAIMLRGCDSADDLDDLLTDERINAILAGPGLGVGEATRD
;
A
#
# COMPACT_ATOMS: atom_id res chain seq x y z
N MET A 1 12.51 1.90 13.00
CA MET A 1 12.50 1.03 11.81
C MET A 1 12.19 1.88 10.59
N ASP A 2 12.79 1.61 9.44
CA ASP A 2 12.45 2.32 8.20
C ASP A 2 11.04 1.91 7.76
N GLY A 3 10.05 2.76 8.06
CA GLY A 3 8.64 2.49 7.78
C GLY A 3 8.28 2.49 6.29
N SER A 4 9.26 2.65 5.40
CA SER A 4 9.04 2.56 3.95
C SER A 4 9.27 1.15 3.40
N ARG A 5 9.96 0.26 4.13
CA ARG A 5 10.26 -1.09 3.64
C ARG A 5 9.02 -1.99 3.72
N LEU A 6 8.75 -2.69 2.63
CA LEU A 6 7.67 -3.67 2.55
C LEU A 6 8.19 -5.07 2.89
N MET A 7 7.29 -5.93 3.34
CA MET A 7 7.57 -7.35 3.55
C MET A 7 6.48 -8.20 2.92
N THR A 8 6.87 -9.32 2.33
CA THR A 8 5.95 -10.36 1.87
C THR A 8 5.34 -11.10 3.07
N VAL A 9 4.28 -11.85 2.82
CA VAL A 9 3.67 -12.77 3.80
C VAL A 9 4.71 -13.79 4.27
N ALA A 10 5.55 -14.31 3.37
CA ALA A 10 6.60 -15.26 3.71
C ALA A 10 7.67 -14.64 4.63
N ALA A 11 8.08 -13.40 4.35
CA ALA A 11 9.00 -12.67 5.22
C ALA A 11 8.39 -12.40 6.60
N MET A 12 7.11 -12.05 6.67
CA MET A 12 6.39 -11.88 7.95
C MET A 12 6.36 -13.16 8.77
N ALA A 13 6.05 -14.30 8.14
CA ALA A 13 6.07 -15.59 8.82
C ALA A 13 7.46 -15.94 9.37
N ALA A 14 8.53 -15.51 8.69
CA ALA A 14 9.89 -15.70 9.18
C ALA A 14 10.24 -14.77 10.36
N VAL A 15 9.69 -13.55 10.40
CA VAL A 15 9.77 -12.67 11.57
C VAL A 15 9.15 -13.37 12.78
N ASP A 16 7.93 -13.89 12.64
CA ASP A 16 7.23 -14.60 13.73
C ASP A 16 8.00 -15.84 14.20
N ALA A 17 8.55 -16.62 13.26
CA ALA A 17 9.36 -17.79 13.55
C ALA A 17 10.66 -17.42 14.29
N ALA A 18 11.33 -16.33 13.87
CA ALA A 18 12.55 -15.86 14.52
C ALA A 18 12.28 -15.31 15.93
N ALA A 19 11.18 -14.56 16.12
CA ALA A 19 10.78 -14.08 17.44
C ALA A 19 10.49 -15.24 18.40
N SER A 20 9.82 -16.29 17.91
CA SER A 20 9.56 -17.51 18.68
C SER A 20 10.85 -18.24 19.04
N ALA A 21 11.82 -18.31 18.13
CA ALA A 21 13.11 -18.96 18.36
C ALA A 21 13.98 -18.24 19.40
N ASP A 22 13.84 -16.91 19.52
CA ASP A 22 14.52 -16.10 20.53
C ASP A 22 13.79 -16.11 21.90
N GLY A 23 12.71 -16.88 22.02
CA GLY A 23 11.98 -17.08 23.27
C GLY A 23 10.90 -16.05 23.56
N THR A 24 10.56 -15.18 22.60
CA THR A 24 9.40 -14.29 22.72
C THR A 24 8.12 -15.13 22.61
N PRO A 25 7.25 -15.16 23.64
CA PRO A 25 5.99 -15.91 23.54
C PRO A 25 5.08 -15.27 22.48
N GLY A 26 4.59 -16.04 21.51
CA GLY A 26 3.72 -15.53 20.44
C GLY A 26 2.47 -14.81 20.97
N ILE A 27 1.88 -15.31 22.06
CA ILE A 27 0.79 -14.64 22.78
C ILE A 27 1.14 -13.21 23.25
N ALA A 28 2.41 -12.88 23.52
CA ALA A 28 2.80 -11.52 23.87
C ALA A 28 2.70 -10.57 22.66
N LEU A 29 3.14 -11.02 21.48
CA LEU A 29 3.00 -10.27 20.23
C LEU A 29 1.53 -10.10 19.85
N MET A 30 0.72 -11.15 20.00
CA MET A 30 -0.73 -11.11 19.78
C MET A 30 -1.43 -10.13 20.74
N ARG A 31 -1.03 -10.09 22.02
CA ARG A 31 -1.57 -9.11 22.98
C ARG A 31 -1.23 -7.68 22.59
N ALA A 32 -0.03 -7.43 22.08
CA ALA A 32 0.38 -6.12 21.60
C ALA A 32 -0.36 -5.71 20.32
N ALA A 33 -0.52 -6.65 19.37
CA ALA A 33 -1.30 -6.47 18.15
C ALA A 33 -2.77 -6.12 18.45
N GLY A 34 -3.44 -6.90 19.30
CA GLY A 34 -4.81 -6.62 19.73
C GLY A 34 -4.96 -5.29 20.47
N ALA A 35 -3.98 -4.90 21.30
CA ALA A 35 -3.96 -3.59 21.95
C ALA A 35 -3.87 -2.44 20.92
N ALA A 36 -3.06 -2.58 19.87
CA ALA A 36 -2.99 -1.61 18.79
C ALA A 36 -4.32 -1.50 18.02
N VAL A 37 -4.99 -2.63 17.77
CA VAL A 37 -6.34 -2.65 17.18
C VAL A 37 -7.32 -1.85 18.05
N VAL A 38 -7.30 -2.01 19.37
CA VAL A 38 -8.16 -1.25 20.29
C VAL A 38 -7.89 0.25 20.21
N GLU A 39 -6.63 0.66 20.20
CA GLU A 39 -6.28 2.08 20.13
C GLU A 39 -6.82 2.75 18.85
N ARG A 40 -6.81 2.03 17.72
CA ARG A 40 -7.41 2.52 16.47
C ARG A 40 -8.93 2.44 16.49
N ALA A 41 -9.51 1.36 16.99
CA ALA A 41 -10.97 1.18 17.10
C ALA A 41 -11.63 2.31 17.90
N ARG A 42 -11.01 2.75 19.00
CA ARG A 42 -11.51 3.85 19.84
C ARG A 42 -11.61 5.19 19.12
N THR A 43 -10.88 5.39 18.02
CA THR A 43 -10.98 6.62 17.21
C THR A 43 -12.24 6.66 16.33
N HIS A 44 -12.86 5.49 16.09
CA HIS A 44 -14.08 5.35 15.29
C HIS A 44 -15.33 5.10 16.14
N LEU A 45 -15.16 4.84 17.44
CA LEU A 45 -16.26 4.48 18.35
C LEU A 45 -16.74 5.67 19.18
N PRO A 46 -18.07 5.83 19.37
CA PRO A 46 -18.58 6.73 20.39
C PRO A 46 -18.29 6.17 21.79
N VAL A 47 -18.26 7.03 22.81
CA VAL A 47 -18.11 6.62 24.21
C VAL A 47 -19.21 5.62 24.59
N GLY A 48 -18.83 4.42 25.03
CA GLY A 48 -19.77 3.34 25.35
C GLY A 48 -20.45 2.69 24.14
N GLY A 49 -19.90 2.90 22.93
CA GLY A 49 -20.40 2.29 21.69
C GLY A 49 -20.33 0.77 21.69
N ARG A 50 -20.89 0.17 20.64
CA ARG A 50 -20.89 -1.27 20.41
C ARG A 50 -19.97 -1.69 19.28
N VAL A 51 -19.30 -2.81 19.48
CA VAL A 51 -18.37 -3.40 18.51
C VAL A 51 -18.81 -4.83 18.23
N LEU A 52 -18.86 -5.18 16.95
CA LEU A 52 -18.91 -6.57 16.51
C LEU A 52 -17.51 -6.98 16.08
N VAL A 53 -16.94 -8.00 16.72
CA VAL A 53 -15.63 -8.55 16.34
C VAL A 53 -15.85 -9.89 15.63
N LEU A 54 -15.43 -9.96 14.37
CA LEU A 54 -15.49 -11.17 13.56
C LEU A 54 -14.14 -11.87 13.59
N CYS A 55 -14.04 -12.99 14.30
CA CYS A 55 -12.79 -13.73 14.49
C CYS A 55 -12.70 -14.95 13.58
N GLY A 56 -11.54 -15.15 12.98
CA GLY A 56 -11.18 -16.39 12.30
C GLY A 56 -10.60 -17.45 13.25
N PRO A 57 -10.25 -18.64 12.73
CA PRO A 57 -9.68 -19.72 13.53
C PRO A 57 -8.16 -19.58 13.76
N GLY A 58 -7.49 -18.64 13.09
CA GLY A 58 -6.03 -18.46 13.14
C GLY A 58 -5.58 -17.27 14.01
N ASN A 59 -4.32 -16.88 13.86
CA ASN A 59 -3.71 -15.80 14.65
C ASN A 59 -4.45 -14.47 14.53
N ASN A 60 -4.93 -14.11 13.32
CA ASN A 60 -5.73 -12.88 13.13
C ASN A 60 -6.99 -12.88 14.02
N GLY A 61 -7.66 -14.03 14.13
CA GLY A 61 -8.80 -14.19 15.04
C GLY A 61 -8.39 -14.10 16.51
N GLY A 62 -7.20 -14.57 16.86
CA GLY A 62 -6.58 -14.36 18.17
C GLY A 62 -6.38 -12.89 18.52
N ASP A 63 -5.88 -12.08 17.57
CA ASP A 63 -5.79 -10.62 17.73
C ASP A 63 -7.18 -10.00 17.96
N GLY A 64 -8.20 -10.51 17.26
CA GLY A 64 -9.61 -10.16 17.47
C GLY A 64 -10.12 -10.50 18.88
N PHE A 65 -9.79 -11.68 19.42
CA PHE A 65 -10.12 -12.05 20.80
C PHE A 65 -9.48 -11.12 21.83
N VAL A 66 -8.21 -10.77 21.65
CA VAL A 66 -7.53 -9.78 22.50
C VAL A 66 -8.23 -8.43 22.41
N ALA A 67 -8.53 -7.96 21.19
CA ALA A 67 -9.20 -6.68 20.99
C ALA A 67 -10.58 -6.65 21.67
N ALA A 68 -11.37 -7.72 21.54
CA ALA A 68 -12.67 -7.86 22.17
C ALA A 68 -12.60 -7.77 23.71
N ARG A 69 -11.63 -8.49 24.31
CA ARG A 69 -11.39 -8.44 25.76
C ARG A 69 -11.05 -7.02 26.22
N LEU A 70 -10.08 -6.38 25.57
CA LEU A 70 -9.61 -5.04 25.94
C LEU A 70 -10.68 -3.97 25.73
N LEU A 71 -11.49 -4.07 24.66
CA LEU A 71 -12.64 -3.18 24.45
C LEU A 71 -13.70 -3.35 25.54
N THR A 72 -13.96 -4.58 25.98
CA THR A 72 -14.88 -4.84 27.10
C THR A 72 -14.35 -4.23 28.40
N GLU A 73 -13.06 -4.41 28.70
CA GLU A 73 -12.39 -3.79 29.86
C GLU A 73 -12.43 -2.26 29.80
N ALA A 74 -12.41 -1.68 28.59
CA ALA A 74 -12.55 -0.25 28.35
C ALA A 74 -14.01 0.26 28.39
N GLY A 75 -14.99 -0.61 28.65
CA GLY A 75 -16.40 -0.25 28.85
C GLY A 75 -17.25 -0.20 27.58
N TYR A 76 -16.79 -0.77 26.47
CA TYR A 76 -17.59 -0.91 25.25
C TYR A 76 -18.48 -2.16 25.31
N GLY A 77 -19.62 -2.12 24.62
CA GLY A 77 -20.41 -3.32 24.38
C GLY A 77 -19.77 -4.15 23.26
N VAL A 78 -19.44 -5.41 23.51
CA VAL A 78 -18.75 -6.24 22.51
C VAL A 78 -19.54 -7.52 22.25
N ASP A 79 -19.91 -7.72 20.98
CA ASP A 79 -20.36 -9.00 20.45
C ASP A 79 -19.17 -9.63 19.70
N LEU A 80 -18.80 -10.87 20.04
CA LEU A 80 -17.74 -11.61 19.35
C LEU A 80 -18.34 -12.80 18.63
N ALA A 81 -18.08 -12.90 17.33
CA ALA A 81 -18.51 -14.01 16.50
C ALA A 81 -17.30 -14.74 15.89
N LEU A 82 -17.31 -16.07 15.96
CA LEU A 82 -16.19 -16.92 15.54
C LEU A 82 -16.55 -17.77 14.32
N LEU A 83 -15.61 -17.86 13.37
CA LEU A 83 -15.64 -18.84 12.29
C LEU A 83 -15.22 -20.22 12.81
N GLY A 84 -16.22 -21.06 13.11
CA GLY A 84 -16.00 -22.42 13.60
C GLY A 84 -16.09 -22.52 15.14
N PRO A 85 -15.91 -23.73 15.69
CA PRO A 85 -16.04 -23.96 17.13
C PRO A 85 -14.82 -23.44 17.89
N ARG A 86 -15.05 -22.89 19.10
CA ARG A 86 -13.98 -22.37 19.98
C ARG A 86 -12.96 -23.46 20.34
N GLU A 87 -13.41 -24.71 20.42
CA GLU A 87 -12.60 -25.88 20.77
C GLU A 87 -11.63 -26.29 19.66
N ALA A 88 -11.83 -25.81 18.42
CA ALA A 88 -10.91 -26.06 17.30
C ALA A 88 -9.77 -25.04 17.22
N LEU A 89 -9.77 -24.00 18.06
CA LEU A 89 -8.66 -23.05 18.15
C LEU A 89 -7.42 -23.75 18.70
N SER A 90 -6.25 -23.32 18.23
CA SER A 90 -4.95 -23.84 18.67
C SER A 90 -3.94 -22.71 18.80
N GLY A 91 -2.78 -23.01 19.42
CA GLY A 91 -1.70 -22.04 19.60
C GLY A 91 -2.15 -20.79 20.38
N ASP A 92 -1.63 -19.64 19.99
CA ASP A 92 -1.88 -18.37 20.68
C ASP A 92 -3.34 -17.93 20.56
N ALA A 93 -4.03 -18.25 19.45
CA ALA A 93 -5.46 -17.93 19.30
C ALA A 93 -6.32 -18.66 20.34
N ALA A 94 -5.97 -19.90 20.70
CA ALA A 94 -6.64 -20.61 21.79
C ALA A 94 -6.39 -19.95 23.15
N LEU A 95 -5.16 -19.49 23.41
CA LEU A 95 -4.81 -18.77 24.64
C LEU A 95 -5.60 -17.45 24.75
N ALA A 96 -5.65 -16.66 23.68
CA ALA A 96 -6.45 -15.44 23.63
C ALA A 96 -7.95 -15.72 23.81
N ALA A 97 -8.44 -16.79 23.21
CA ALA A 97 -9.82 -17.22 23.42
C ALA A 97 -10.08 -17.61 24.87
N VAL A 98 -9.17 -18.27 25.58
CA VAL A 98 -9.32 -18.60 27.02
C VAL A 98 -9.43 -17.34 27.87
N GLU A 99 -8.73 -16.26 27.52
CA GLU A 99 -8.83 -14.98 28.22
C GLU A 99 -10.18 -14.26 28.02
N TRP A 100 -10.94 -14.64 26.98
CA TRP A 100 -12.28 -14.09 26.73
C TRP A 100 -13.35 -14.75 27.60
N ALA A 101 -13.94 -13.94 28.49
CA ALA A 101 -14.98 -14.36 29.42
C ALA A 101 -16.42 -14.20 28.87
N GLY A 102 -16.59 -13.50 27.74
CA GLY A 102 -17.89 -13.27 27.13
C GLY A 102 -18.42 -14.46 26.32
N ALA A 103 -19.65 -14.33 25.82
CA ALA A 103 -20.21 -15.29 24.86
C ALA A 103 -19.42 -15.26 23.54
N VAL A 104 -19.39 -16.39 22.85
CA VAL A 104 -18.83 -16.52 21.50
C VAL A 104 -19.97 -16.98 20.60
N LEU A 105 -20.39 -16.10 19.70
CA LEU A 105 -21.45 -16.37 18.73
C LEU A 105 -20.87 -17.15 17.54
N GLY A 106 -21.68 -17.95 16.86
CA GLY A 106 -21.35 -18.37 15.50
C GLY A 106 -21.47 -17.20 14.53
N LEU A 107 -20.70 -17.18 13.44
CA LEU A 107 -20.81 -16.11 12.42
C LEU A 107 -22.24 -15.91 11.89
N ALA A 108 -23.04 -16.98 11.79
CA ALA A 108 -24.43 -16.89 11.34
C ALA A 108 -25.36 -16.16 12.33
N GLU A 109 -24.93 -16.03 13.59
CA GLU A 109 -25.68 -15.34 14.66
C GLU A 109 -25.23 -13.89 14.83
N ALA A 110 -24.18 -13.46 14.11
CA ALA A 110 -23.66 -12.11 14.17
C ALA A 110 -24.68 -11.12 13.56
N ASP A 111 -25.00 -10.07 14.31
CA ASP A 111 -25.88 -8.98 13.84
C ASP A 111 -25.08 -7.67 13.74
N PRO A 112 -24.54 -7.33 12.55
CA PRO A 112 -23.76 -6.12 12.37
C PRO A 112 -24.60 -4.84 12.52
N THR A 113 -25.93 -4.90 12.42
CA THR A 113 -26.79 -3.70 12.46
C THR A 113 -26.82 -3.03 13.84
N ARG A 114 -26.46 -3.77 14.88
CA ARG A 114 -26.40 -3.32 16.29
C ARG A 114 -25.06 -2.70 16.68
N ALA A 115 -24.03 -2.88 15.86
CA ALA A 115 -22.70 -2.35 16.12
C ALA A 115 -22.57 -0.91 15.60
N ASP A 116 -21.67 -0.15 16.22
CA ASP A 116 -21.18 1.13 15.73
C ASP A 116 -19.92 0.94 14.86
N LEU A 117 -19.15 -0.13 15.12
CA LEU A 117 -17.96 -0.54 14.37
C LEU A 117 -17.92 -2.06 14.24
N VAL A 118 -17.51 -2.56 13.08
CA VAL A 118 -17.15 -3.97 12.88
C VAL A 118 -15.62 -4.08 12.83
N ILE A 119 -15.05 -5.00 13.62
CA ILE A 119 -13.64 -5.38 13.51
C ILE A 119 -13.57 -6.67 12.70
N ASP A 120 -12.95 -6.58 11.53
CA ASP A 120 -12.68 -7.72 10.65
C ASP A 120 -11.34 -8.36 11.03
N ALA A 121 -11.42 -9.47 11.76
CA ALA A 121 -10.30 -10.30 12.19
C ALA A 121 -10.46 -11.75 11.69
N LEU A 122 -11.15 -11.94 10.55
CA LEU A 122 -11.42 -13.27 10.00
C LEU A 122 -10.15 -13.89 9.39
N PHE A 123 -9.47 -13.17 8.50
CA PHE A 123 -8.28 -13.66 7.81
C PHE A 123 -7.28 -12.53 7.61
N GLY A 124 -6.02 -12.81 7.96
CA GLY A 124 -4.89 -11.91 7.67
C GLY A 124 -4.30 -12.14 6.27
N ALA A 125 -3.11 -11.60 6.06
CA ALA A 125 -2.45 -11.50 4.76
C ALA A 125 -2.12 -12.87 4.11
N GLY A 126 -2.04 -13.94 4.92
CA GLY A 126 -1.71 -15.30 4.48
C GLY A 126 -2.87 -16.12 3.88
N LEU A 127 -3.98 -15.48 3.53
CA LEU A 127 -5.10 -16.15 2.89
C LEU A 127 -4.71 -16.68 1.50
N SER A 128 -4.70 -18.02 1.35
CA SER A 128 -4.36 -18.69 0.09
C SER A 128 -5.56 -19.23 -0.69
N ARG A 129 -6.77 -19.16 -0.11
CA ARG A 129 -8.02 -19.66 -0.68
C ARG A 129 -9.03 -18.54 -0.82
N ASP A 130 -9.96 -18.70 -1.76
CA ASP A 130 -11.05 -17.73 -1.92
C ASP A 130 -11.92 -17.68 -0.67
N LEU A 131 -12.30 -16.46 -0.28
CA LEU A 131 -13.20 -16.23 0.84
C LEU A 131 -14.62 -16.66 0.45
N ASP A 132 -15.07 -17.75 1.06
CA ASP A 132 -16.35 -18.42 0.78
C ASP A 132 -17.15 -18.74 2.05
N GLY A 133 -18.29 -19.42 1.86
CA GLY A 133 -19.07 -19.99 2.95
C GLY A 133 -19.51 -18.99 4.03
N PRO A 134 -19.51 -19.39 5.33
CA PRO A 134 -19.95 -18.55 6.43
C PRO A 134 -19.17 -17.24 6.58
N ALA A 135 -17.87 -17.22 6.27
CA ALA A 135 -17.06 -16.01 6.35
C ALA A 135 -17.52 -14.97 5.31
N ARG A 136 -17.76 -15.43 4.07
CA ARG A 136 -18.32 -14.58 3.01
C ARG A 136 -19.68 -14.02 3.40
N LEU A 137 -20.58 -14.86 3.89
CA LEU A 137 -21.93 -14.45 4.27
C LEU A 137 -21.92 -13.41 5.41
N ALA A 138 -21.02 -13.57 6.39
CA ALA A 138 -20.85 -12.60 7.47
C ALA A 138 -20.41 -11.23 6.92
N LEU A 139 -19.39 -11.20 6.05
CA LEU A 139 -18.95 -9.94 5.43
C LEU A 139 -20.02 -9.35 4.50
N GLU A 140 -20.77 -10.15 3.76
CA GLU A 140 -21.91 -9.64 2.98
C GLU A 140 -22.97 -9.01 3.88
N GLY A 141 -23.26 -9.58 5.06
CA GLY A 141 -24.12 -8.96 6.07
C GLY A 141 -23.57 -7.64 6.60
N VAL A 142 -22.24 -7.55 6.81
CA VAL A 142 -21.58 -6.30 7.22
C VAL A 142 -21.74 -5.22 6.13
N ARG A 143 -21.51 -5.56 4.86
CA ARG A 143 -21.74 -4.66 3.72
C ARG A 143 -23.14 -4.08 3.74
N ASP A 144 -24.13 -4.96 3.87
CA ASP A 144 -25.54 -4.59 3.77
C ASP A 144 -26.01 -3.76 4.98
N SER A 145 -25.33 -3.90 6.13
CA SER A 145 -25.55 -3.06 7.32
C SER A 145 -25.01 -1.62 7.19
N GLY A 146 -24.09 -1.39 6.24
CA GLY A 146 -23.44 -0.10 6.02
C GLY A 146 -22.53 0.36 7.17
N ARG A 147 -22.12 -0.54 8.08
CA ARG A 147 -21.27 -0.18 9.21
C ARG A 147 -19.80 -0.03 8.83
N PRO A 148 -19.07 0.91 9.47
CA PRO A 148 -17.64 1.04 9.23
C PRO A 148 -16.91 -0.24 9.68
N VAL A 149 -15.88 -0.59 8.92
CA VAL A 149 -15.05 -1.79 9.16
C VAL A 149 -13.63 -1.35 9.49
N LEU A 150 -13.10 -1.82 10.62
CA LEU A 150 -11.68 -1.79 10.95
C LEU A 150 -11.09 -3.16 10.66
N ALA A 151 -10.15 -3.26 9.73
CA ALA A 151 -9.52 -4.53 9.39
C ALA A 151 -8.26 -4.77 10.25
N VAL A 152 -8.09 -6.01 10.68
CA VAL A 152 -6.89 -6.49 11.37
C VAL A 152 -5.97 -7.18 10.36
N ASP A 153 -4.72 -6.74 10.32
CA ASP A 153 -3.68 -7.11 9.37
C ASP A 153 -3.94 -6.63 7.92
N VAL A 154 -4.95 -7.19 7.28
CA VAL A 154 -5.49 -6.83 5.95
C VAL A 154 -7.01 -6.96 5.98
N PRO A 155 -7.77 -6.28 5.10
CA PRO A 155 -9.17 -6.64 4.89
C PRO A 155 -9.29 -8.10 4.47
N SER A 156 -10.13 -8.87 5.15
CA SER A 156 -10.29 -10.29 4.86
C SER A 156 -10.71 -10.50 3.41
N GLY A 157 -9.99 -11.37 2.71
CA GLY A 157 -10.14 -11.60 1.28
C GLY A 157 -9.16 -10.84 0.39
N VAL A 158 -8.36 -9.94 0.94
CA VAL A 158 -7.22 -9.32 0.23
C VAL A 158 -5.98 -10.19 0.40
N ASP A 159 -5.29 -10.47 -0.71
CA ASP A 159 -4.00 -11.14 -0.69
C ASP A 159 -2.89 -10.17 -0.27
N GLY A 160 -2.04 -10.57 0.68
CA GLY A 160 -0.97 -9.70 1.20
C GLY A 160 0.15 -9.40 0.21
N ASP A 161 0.49 -10.34 -0.67
CA ASP A 161 1.64 -10.26 -1.58
C ASP A 161 1.30 -9.68 -2.95
N THR A 162 0.01 -9.72 -3.31
CA THR A 162 -0.49 -9.26 -4.60
C THR A 162 -1.54 -8.15 -4.42
N ASP A 163 -2.16 -7.72 -5.50
CA ASP A 163 -3.26 -6.77 -5.51
C ASP A 163 -4.65 -7.44 -5.44
N MET A 164 -4.68 -8.78 -5.49
CA MET A 164 -5.88 -9.54 -5.81
C MET A 164 -6.86 -9.66 -4.64
N VAL A 165 -8.15 -9.58 -4.97
CA VAL A 165 -9.24 -9.98 -4.08
C VAL A 165 -9.57 -11.46 -4.32
N ARG A 166 -9.46 -12.27 -3.27
CA ARG A 166 -9.74 -13.71 -3.26
C ARG A 166 -11.19 -13.95 -2.83
N GLY A 167 -12.08 -14.11 -3.80
CA GLY A 167 -13.51 -14.40 -3.58
C GLY A 167 -14.36 -13.18 -3.23
N PHE A 168 -14.09 -12.53 -2.09
CA PHE A 168 -14.81 -11.34 -1.62
C PHE A 168 -13.99 -10.59 -0.57
N ALA A 169 -14.02 -9.27 -0.61
CA ALA A 169 -13.43 -8.40 0.40
C ALA A 169 -14.26 -7.12 0.53
N LEU A 170 -14.20 -6.49 1.70
CA LEU A 170 -14.88 -5.23 1.98
C LEU A 170 -13.91 -4.06 2.15
N PRO A 171 -14.31 -2.85 1.76
CA PRO A 171 -13.54 -1.66 2.09
C PRO A 171 -13.59 -1.42 3.61
N ALA A 172 -12.42 -1.40 4.23
CA ALA A 172 -12.21 -0.92 5.58
C ALA A 172 -12.09 0.60 5.59
N VAL A 173 -12.56 1.24 6.67
CA VAL A 173 -12.26 2.66 6.92
C VAL A 173 -10.78 2.84 7.34
N GLU A 174 -10.23 1.81 7.99
CA GLU A 174 -8.85 1.74 8.43
C GLU A 174 -8.40 0.27 8.54
N THR A 175 -7.13 0.01 8.29
CA THR A 175 -6.47 -1.29 8.47
C THR A 175 -5.30 -1.13 9.44
N VAL A 176 -5.25 -1.98 10.46
CA VAL A 176 -4.14 -2.06 11.41
C VAL A 176 -3.28 -3.25 11.03
N THR A 177 -2.11 -3.00 10.45
CA THR A 177 -1.11 -4.03 10.14
C THR A 177 0.02 -3.99 11.15
N PHE A 178 0.75 -5.09 11.27
CA PHE A 178 1.87 -5.23 12.19
C PHE A 178 3.18 -5.36 11.42
N VAL A 179 4.28 -4.95 12.07
CA VAL A 179 5.67 -5.08 11.59
C VAL A 179 6.00 -4.20 10.37
N ALA A 180 5.33 -4.39 9.24
CA ALA A 180 5.48 -3.56 8.03
C ALA A 180 4.22 -3.59 7.15
N GLU A 181 4.15 -2.68 6.18
CA GLU A 181 3.18 -2.81 5.08
C GLU A 181 3.54 -4.03 4.20
N LYS A 182 2.51 -4.71 3.69
CA LYS A 182 2.64 -5.73 2.64
C LYS A 182 2.31 -5.14 1.27
N PRO A 183 2.75 -5.73 0.14
CA PRO A 183 2.42 -5.22 -1.20
C PRO A 183 0.92 -4.95 -1.45
N GLY A 184 0.04 -5.82 -0.95
CA GLY A 184 -1.42 -5.66 -1.09
C GLY A 184 -2.00 -4.40 -0.43
N HIS A 185 -1.27 -3.80 0.52
CA HIS A 185 -1.64 -2.50 1.07
C HIS A 185 -1.38 -1.34 0.12
N LEU A 186 -0.62 -1.53 -0.96
CA LEU A 186 -0.18 -0.46 -1.85
C LEU A 186 -0.61 -0.64 -3.30
N LEU A 187 -0.91 -1.86 -3.73
CA LEU A 187 -1.32 -2.18 -5.10
C LEU A 187 -2.85 -2.23 -5.23
N GLN A 188 -3.39 -1.79 -6.37
CA GLN A 188 -4.83 -1.80 -6.64
C GLN A 188 -5.26 -3.12 -7.30
N PRO A 189 -6.38 -3.75 -6.91
CA PRO A 189 -7.46 -3.19 -6.10
C PRO A 189 -7.28 -3.24 -4.56
N GLY A 190 -6.41 -4.08 -4.00
CA GLY A 190 -6.25 -4.26 -2.54
C GLY A 190 -6.11 -2.94 -1.74
N ARG A 191 -5.27 -2.02 -2.21
CA ARG A 191 -5.09 -0.67 -1.65
C ARG A 191 -6.40 0.09 -1.48
N GLY A 192 -7.30 -0.03 -2.45
CA GLY A 192 -8.60 0.64 -2.43
C GLY A 192 -9.52 0.15 -1.31
N LEU A 193 -9.23 -1.02 -0.74
CA LEU A 193 -10.01 -1.65 0.32
C LEU A 193 -9.42 -1.46 1.72
N CYS A 194 -8.17 -0.99 1.85
CA CYS A 194 -7.50 -0.90 3.15
C CYS A 194 -7.80 0.40 3.92
N GLY A 195 -8.46 1.38 3.30
CA GLY A 195 -8.65 2.69 3.93
C GLY A 195 -7.32 3.35 4.32
N CYS A 196 -7.28 3.95 5.52
CA CYS A 196 -6.00 4.36 6.13
C CYS A 196 -5.25 3.13 6.66
N VAL A 197 -3.96 2.99 6.33
CA VAL A 197 -3.14 1.88 6.84
C VAL A 197 -2.28 2.37 8.00
N HIS A 198 -2.45 1.76 9.17
CA HIS A 198 -1.65 2.00 10.35
C HIS A 198 -0.72 0.81 10.60
N VAL A 199 0.60 1.02 10.48
CA VAL A 199 1.60 0.01 10.86
C VAL A 199 1.88 0.15 12.36
N ALA A 200 1.36 -0.78 13.14
CA ALA A 200 1.56 -0.83 14.58
C ALA A 200 2.83 -1.59 14.95
N ASP A 201 3.51 -1.09 15.98
CA ASP A 201 4.59 -1.80 16.66
C ASP A 201 3.97 -2.82 17.62
N ASN A 202 4.20 -4.11 17.36
CA ASN A 202 3.74 -5.21 18.20
C ASN A 202 4.84 -5.74 19.14
N GLY A 203 5.96 -5.02 19.27
CA GLY A 203 7.09 -5.44 20.11
C GLY A 203 8.00 -6.47 19.45
N THR A 204 7.97 -6.60 18.13
CA THR A 204 8.88 -7.47 17.37
C THR A 204 10.33 -7.07 17.61
N ASP A 205 11.16 -8.04 18.01
CA ASP A 205 12.59 -7.84 18.23
C ASP A 205 13.32 -7.43 16.93
N PRO A 206 14.28 -6.49 16.97
CA PRO A 206 15.03 -6.07 15.79
C PRO A 206 15.76 -7.20 15.03
N ALA A 207 16.22 -8.26 15.72
CA ALA A 207 16.85 -9.42 15.09
C ALA A 207 15.81 -10.27 14.34
N ALA A 208 14.62 -10.45 14.92
CA ALA A 208 13.51 -11.12 14.24
C ALA A 208 13.06 -10.33 13.00
N PHE A 209 12.95 -9.00 13.12
CA PHE A 209 12.68 -8.13 11.98
C PHE A 209 13.74 -8.28 10.87
N ALA A 210 15.02 -8.29 11.24
CA ALA A 210 16.12 -8.48 10.29
C ALA A 210 16.10 -9.84 9.59
N ALA A 211 15.63 -10.91 10.25
CA ALA A 211 15.49 -12.23 9.64
C ALA A 211 14.46 -12.21 8.50
N GLY A 212 13.31 -11.56 8.69
CA GLY A 212 12.32 -11.38 7.61
C GLY A 212 12.89 -10.57 6.44
N LEU A 213 13.62 -9.50 6.74
CA LEU A 213 14.26 -8.66 5.72
C LEU A 213 15.32 -9.37 4.88
N ALA A 214 15.87 -10.48 5.37
CA ALA A 214 16.88 -11.26 4.66
C ALA A 214 16.28 -12.21 3.61
N LEU A 215 14.97 -12.52 3.70
CA LEU A 215 14.29 -13.42 2.76
C LEU A 215 13.79 -12.70 1.51
N ASP A 216 13.49 -11.41 1.59
CA ASP A 216 12.89 -10.65 0.51
C ASP A 216 13.89 -9.84 -0.31
N SER A 217 13.59 -9.73 -1.61
CA SER A 217 14.14 -8.64 -2.42
C SER A 217 13.63 -7.30 -1.87
N PRO A 218 14.50 -6.29 -1.76
CA PRO A 218 14.12 -5.03 -1.13
C PRO A 218 13.03 -4.31 -1.94
N ALA A 219 11.84 -4.23 -1.38
CA ALA A 219 10.70 -3.48 -1.90
C ALA A 219 10.34 -2.34 -0.93
N PHE A 220 9.95 -1.19 -1.48
CA PHE A 220 9.69 0.01 -0.69
C PHE A 220 8.44 0.74 -1.17
N ARG A 221 7.70 1.31 -0.20
CA ARG A 221 6.73 2.35 -0.45
C ARG A 221 7.45 3.60 -0.96
N ASN A 222 7.24 3.95 -2.22
CA ASN A 222 7.86 5.13 -2.80
C ASN A 222 7.47 6.40 -2.02
N GLY A 223 8.46 7.15 -1.57
CA GLY A 223 8.28 8.40 -0.85
C GLY A 223 9.59 9.18 -0.74
N PRO A 224 9.53 10.48 -0.37
CA PRO A 224 10.71 11.33 -0.31
C PRO A 224 11.86 10.77 0.53
N ALA A 225 11.57 10.03 1.60
CA ALA A 225 12.60 9.42 2.44
C ALA A 225 13.59 8.54 1.65
N LEU A 226 13.15 7.88 0.57
CA LEU A 226 14.00 7.00 -0.24
C LEU A 226 15.00 7.75 -1.11
N TRP A 227 14.64 8.93 -1.59
CA TRP A 227 15.42 9.64 -2.62
C TRP A 227 15.87 11.04 -2.21
N SER A 228 15.40 11.60 -1.09
CA SER A 228 15.74 12.97 -0.68
C SER A 228 17.22 13.15 -0.33
N ALA A 229 17.89 12.09 0.11
CA ALA A 229 19.32 12.10 0.40
C ALA A 229 20.18 12.19 -0.88
N CYS A 230 19.74 11.54 -1.96
CA CYS A 230 20.43 11.54 -3.25
C CYS A 230 19.83 12.55 -4.25
N PHE A 231 18.75 13.24 -3.90
CA PHE A 231 18.13 14.23 -4.78
C PHE A 231 19.10 15.40 -5.05
N PRO A 232 19.34 15.78 -6.32
CA PRO A 232 20.30 16.83 -6.65
C PRO A 232 19.97 18.16 -5.95
N ARG A 233 20.97 18.74 -5.28
CA ARG A 233 20.85 20.04 -4.61
C ARG A 233 21.62 21.11 -5.38
N LEU A 234 21.02 22.28 -5.50
CA LEU A 234 21.69 23.43 -6.08
C LEU A 234 22.71 23.99 -5.08
N THR A 235 23.88 24.32 -5.61
CA THR A 235 24.98 24.99 -4.90
C THR A 235 25.28 26.32 -5.60
N GLU A 236 26.12 27.16 -4.98
CA GLU A 236 26.56 28.43 -5.59
C GLU A 236 27.29 28.23 -6.93
N ALA A 237 27.92 27.06 -7.13
CA ALA A 237 28.58 26.69 -8.38
C ALA A 237 27.60 26.19 -9.46
N SER A 238 26.32 26.04 -9.15
CA SER A 238 25.33 25.49 -10.09
C SER A 238 24.94 26.49 -11.17
N HIS A 239 25.07 26.10 -12.43
CA HIS A 239 24.60 26.88 -13.58
C HIS A 239 23.85 25.99 -14.57
N LYS A 240 23.25 26.60 -15.60
CA LYS A 240 22.41 25.87 -16.57
C LYS A 240 23.08 24.63 -17.18
N TYR A 241 24.39 24.66 -17.46
CA TYR A 241 25.08 23.49 -18.00
C TYR A 241 25.44 22.39 -16.97
N THR A 242 25.55 22.70 -15.67
CA THR A 242 25.79 21.67 -14.64
C THR A 242 24.52 20.93 -14.23
N ARG A 243 23.36 21.45 -14.64
CA ARG A 243 22.02 20.94 -14.29
C ARG A 243 21.41 20.08 -15.40
N GLY A 244 22.24 19.63 -16.35
CA GLY A 244 21.83 18.78 -17.46
C GLY A 244 21.02 19.49 -18.55
N HIS A 245 20.86 18.79 -19.67
CA HIS A 245 20.09 19.24 -20.83
C HIS A 245 19.21 18.07 -21.29
N ALA A 246 17.89 18.26 -21.14
CA ALA A 246 16.90 17.29 -21.59
C ALA A 246 16.45 17.61 -23.03
N LEU A 247 16.47 16.61 -23.91
CA LEU A 247 15.84 16.65 -25.22
C LEU A 247 14.52 15.88 -25.18
N VAL A 248 13.43 16.47 -25.65
CA VAL A 248 12.11 15.83 -25.72
C VAL A 248 11.66 15.80 -27.18
N LEU A 249 11.36 14.61 -27.70
CA LEU A 249 10.87 14.45 -29.07
C LEU A 249 9.36 14.71 -29.11
N SER A 250 8.93 15.54 -30.05
CA SER A 250 7.54 15.93 -30.25
C SER A 250 6.94 15.23 -31.46
N GLY A 251 5.64 15.02 -31.39
CA GLY A 251 4.86 14.50 -32.51
C GLY A 251 4.40 15.57 -33.51
N PRO A 252 3.52 15.19 -34.45
CA PRO A 252 2.96 16.12 -35.43
C PRO A 252 2.15 17.25 -34.77
N ALA A 253 1.84 18.29 -35.55
CA ALA A 253 1.16 19.51 -35.09
C ALA A 253 -0.11 19.25 -34.25
N THR A 254 -0.87 18.21 -34.58
CA THR A 254 -2.09 17.82 -33.87
C THR A 254 -1.87 17.08 -32.55
N ARG A 255 -0.63 16.71 -32.20
CA ARG A 255 -0.27 15.89 -31.02
C ARG A 255 0.93 16.42 -30.21
N THR A 256 1.22 17.71 -30.30
CA THR A 256 2.33 18.36 -29.56
C THR A 256 2.13 18.47 -28.05
N GLY A 257 0.89 18.30 -27.55
CA GLY A 257 0.54 18.49 -26.13
C GLY A 257 1.40 17.70 -25.14
N ALA A 258 1.63 16.43 -25.41
CA ALA A 258 2.31 15.53 -24.47
C ALA A 258 3.80 15.88 -24.32
N ALA A 259 4.51 16.12 -25.43
CA ALA A 259 5.90 16.58 -25.41
C ALA A 259 6.07 17.93 -24.69
N ARG A 260 5.15 18.88 -24.90
CA ARG A 260 5.14 20.17 -24.17
C ARG A 260 5.01 19.98 -22.67
N LEU A 261 4.13 19.09 -22.22
CA LEU A 261 3.97 18.78 -20.79
C LEU A 261 5.24 18.16 -20.20
N ALA A 262 5.84 17.20 -20.92
CA ALA A 262 7.05 16.54 -20.45
C ALA A 262 8.26 17.50 -20.38
N ALA A 263 8.46 18.34 -21.40
CA ALA A 263 9.51 19.35 -21.41
C ALA A 263 9.35 20.36 -20.26
N ARG A 264 8.12 20.78 -19.97
CA ARG A 264 7.83 21.63 -18.80
C ARG A 264 8.09 20.90 -17.48
N GLY A 265 7.82 19.60 -17.41
CA GLY A 265 8.15 18.76 -16.25
C GLY A 265 9.66 18.72 -15.99
N ALA A 266 10.46 18.46 -17.02
CA ALA A 266 11.93 18.47 -16.94
C ALA A 266 12.47 19.83 -16.44
N LEU A 267 11.96 20.93 -16.99
CA LEU A 267 12.37 22.27 -16.56
C LEU A 267 11.96 22.55 -15.10
N ARG A 268 10.74 22.13 -14.71
CA ARG A 268 10.21 22.33 -13.35
C ARG A 268 10.97 21.56 -12.28
N ILE A 269 11.41 20.34 -12.57
CA ILE A 269 12.17 19.53 -11.60
C ILE A 269 13.64 19.94 -11.50
N GLY A 270 14.12 20.81 -12.42
CA GLY A 270 15.37 21.52 -12.27
C GLY A 270 16.39 21.31 -13.36
N ALA A 271 16.03 20.70 -14.51
CA ALA A 271 16.90 20.65 -15.68
C ALA A 271 17.38 22.06 -16.05
N GLY A 272 18.68 22.20 -16.36
CA GLY A 272 19.25 23.52 -16.67
C GLY A 272 18.95 24.01 -18.07
N LEU A 273 18.79 23.07 -19.02
CA LEU A 273 18.34 23.32 -20.38
C LEU A 273 17.30 22.28 -20.77
N VAL A 274 16.31 22.69 -21.57
CA VAL A 274 15.34 21.78 -22.17
C VAL A 274 15.12 22.20 -23.61
N THR A 275 15.21 21.24 -24.52
CA THR A 275 14.90 21.42 -25.95
C THR A 275 13.79 20.46 -26.35
N VAL A 276 12.83 20.94 -27.12
CA VAL A 276 11.88 20.10 -27.85
C VAL A 276 12.34 20.00 -29.30
N ALA A 277 12.68 18.79 -29.72
CA ALA A 277 12.87 18.46 -31.13
C ALA A 277 11.49 18.12 -31.70
N SER A 278 11.08 18.81 -32.74
CA SER A 278 9.72 18.76 -33.28
C SER A 278 9.76 18.70 -34.79
N PRO A 279 8.83 17.97 -35.44
CA PRO A 279 8.61 18.11 -36.86
C PRO A 279 8.45 19.59 -37.24
N GLU A 280 8.98 20.00 -38.38
CA GLU A 280 9.04 21.41 -38.78
C GLU A 280 7.63 22.02 -38.78
N ARG A 281 6.68 21.27 -39.33
CA ARG A 281 5.25 21.60 -39.40
C ARG A 281 4.55 21.76 -38.03
N ALA A 282 5.21 21.40 -36.93
CA ALA A 282 4.66 21.44 -35.57
C ALA A 282 5.38 22.47 -34.68
N LEU A 283 6.40 23.16 -35.21
CA LEU A 283 7.20 24.12 -34.44
C LEU A 283 6.37 25.31 -33.97
N ALA A 284 5.46 25.83 -34.80
CA ALA A 284 4.63 26.98 -34.43
C ALA A 284 3.69 26.66 -33.26
N GLU A 285 3.08 25.48 -33.25
CA GLU A 285 2.21 24.97 -32.20
C GLU A 285 2.96 24.74 -30.88
N ASN A 286 4.23 24.37 -30.97
CA ASN A 286 5.11 24.29 -29.81
C ASN A 286 5.51 25.69 -29.32
N ALA A 287 5.97 26.57 -30.22
CA ALA A 287 6.42 27.94 -29.91
C ALA A 287 5.31 28.79 -29.26
N ALA A 288 4.06 28.62 -29.68
CA ALA A 288 2.93 29.35 -29.13
C ALA A 288 2.71 29.13 -27.62
N HIS A 289 3.26 28.04 -27.06
CA HIS A 289 3.04 27.67 -25.65
C HIS A 289 4.33 27.45 -24.84
N LEU A 290 5.48 27.36 -25.51
CA LEU A 290 6.78 27.13 -24.89
C LEU A 290 7.62 28.41 -24.95
N THR A 291 7.91 28.98 -23.78
CA THR A 291 8.67 30.23 -23.67
C THR A 291 10.15 29.99 -23.38
N ALA A 292 10.46 29.32 -22.27
CA ALA A 292 11.83 29.07 -21.82
C ALA A 292 12.44 27.78 -22.42
N ILE A 293 11.64 26.96 -23.09
CA ILE A 293 12.08 25.70 -23.71
C ILE A 293 12.49 25.99 -25.15
N MET A 294 13.69 25.54 -25.52
CA MET A 294 14.23 25.73 -26.87
C MET A 294 13.53 24.80 -27.87
N LEU A 295 13.48 25.21 -29.13
CA LEU A 295 12.89 24.43 -30.22
C LEU A 295 13.94 24.12 -31.29
N ARG A 296 13.86 22.91 -31.83
CA ARG A 296 14.65 22.44 -32.97
C ARG A 296 13.75 21.67 -33.92
N GLY A 297 13.89 21.91 -35.22
CA GLY A 297 13.31 21.08 -36.26
C GLY A 297 13.95 19.68 -36.21
N CYS A 298 13.14 18.65 -36.40
CA CYS A 298 13.55 17.25 -36.49
C CYS A 298 12.42 16.49 -37.19
N ASP A 299 12.62 16.17 -38.47
CA ASP A 299 11.64 15.44 -39.29
C ASP A 299 12.06 13.98 -39.51
N SER A 300 13.33 13.65 -39.25
CA SER A 300 13.94 12.34 -39.52
C SER A 300 14.93 11.89 -38.43
N ALA A 301 15.35 10.62 -38.50
CA ALA A 301 16.40 10.05 -37.67
C ALA A 301 17.76 10.73 -37.90
N ASP A 302 18.09 11.08 -39.15
CA ASP A 302 19.33 11.81 -39.48
C ASP A 302 19.37 13.18 -38.78
N ASP A 303 18.24 13.90 -38.75
CA ASP A 303 18.15 15.17 -38.01
C ASP A 303 18.36 14.96 -36.50
N LEU A 304 17.89 13.83 -35.96
CA LEU A 304 18.10 13.48 -34.57
C LEU A 304 19.58 13.15 -34.30
N ASP A 305 20.21 12.37 -35.18
CA ASP A 305 21.65 12.07 -35.09
C ASP A 305 22.48 13.35 -35.07
N ASP A 306 22.15 14.31 -35.94
CA ASP A 306 22.78 15.63 -35.95
C ASP A 306 22.59 16.38 -34.63
N LEU A 307 21.38 16.35 -34.05
CA LEU A 307 21.11 16.97 -32.74
C LEU A 307 21.90 16.29 -31.61
N LEU A 308 22.09 14.98 -31.67
CA LEU A 308 22.77 14.18 -30.67
C LEU A 308 24.30 14.30 -30.72
N THR A 309 24.86 14.95 -31.75
CA THR A 309 26.27 15.36 -31.74
C THR A 309 26.59 16.35 -30.61
N ASP A 310 25.59 17.04 -30.06
CA ASP A 310 25.74 17.90 -28.88
C ASP A 310 25.82 17.06 -27.60
N GLU A 311 27.03 16.72 -27.17
CA GLU A 311 27.32 15.93 -25.96
C GLU A 311 26.77 16.55 -24.66
N ARG A 312 26.28 17.79 -24.68
CA ARG A 312 25.62 18.39 -23.51
C ARG A 312 24.24 17.80 -23.26
N ILE A 313 23.59 17.25 -24.29
CA ILE A 313 22.32 16.52 -24.17
C ILE A 313 22.60 15.21 -23.45
N ASN A 314 22.06 15.06 -22.23
CA ASN A 314 22.35 13.92 -21.35
C ASN A 314 21.09 13.17 -20.91
N ALA A 315 19.91 13.59 -21.38
CA ALA A 315 18.67 12.85 -21.22
C ALA A 315 17.78 13.07 -22.44
N ILE A 316 17.22 11.99 -22.97
CA ILE A 316 16.31 12.02 -24.11
C ILE A 316 14.98 11.39 -23.68
N LEU A 317 13.87 12.04 -24.03
CA LEU A 317 12.55 11.48 -23.87
C LEU A 317 11.88 11.34 -25.24
N ALA A 318 11.66 10.09 -25.64
CA ALA A 318 10.90 9.71 -26.83
C ALA A 318 9.61 8.99 -26.41
N GLY A 319 8.53 9.20 -27.16
CA GLY A 319 7.24 8.52 -26.94
C GLY A 319 6.02 9.44 -26.81
N PRO A 320 6.01 10.45 -25.91
CA PRO A 320 4.82 11.27 -25.65
C PRO A 320 4.27 11.99 -26.88
N GLY A 321 3.26 11.39 -27.53
CA GLY A 321 2.62 11.94 -28.73
C GLY A 321 3.47 11.82 -30.01
N LEU A 322 4.65 11.20 -29.96
CA LEU A 322 5.63 11.12 -31.05
C LEU A 322 5.05 10.47 -32.31
N GLY A 323 4.24 9.43 -32.12
CA GLY A 323 3.67 8.62 -33.20
C GLY A 323 3.94 7.14 -32.97
N VAL A 324 3.38 6.31 -33.85
CA VAL A 324 3.72 4.88 -33.96
C VAL A 324 3.92 4.61 -35.44
N GLY A 325 5.06 4.04 -35.82
CA GLY A 325 5.39 3.80 -37.22
C GLY A 325 6.89 3.67 -37.48
N GLU A 326 7.23 3.47 -38.76
CA GLU A 326 8.59 3.29 -39.26
C GLU A 326 9.54 4.41 -38.81
N ALA A 327 9.18 5.67 -39.07
CA ALA A 327 9.99 6.83 -38.66
C ALA A 327 10.17 7.02 -37.14
N THR A 328 9.42 6.30 -36.29
CA THR A 328 9.63 6.30 -34.82
C THR A 328 10.43 5.09 -34.34
N ARG A 329 10.44 4.02 -35.15
CA ARG A 329 11.19 2.80 -34.89
C ARG A 329 12.64 2.95 -35.33
N ASP A 330 12.84 3.55 -36.49
CA ASP A 330 14.12 3.91 -37.06
C ASP A 330 14.73 5.09 -36.26
#